data_AF-A0AA38NI02-F1
#
_entry.id   AF-A0AA38NI02-F1
#
_cell.length_a   1.000
_cell.length_b   1.000
_cell.length_c   1.000
_cell.angle_alpha   90.00
_cell.angle_beta   90.00
_cell.angle_gamma   90.00
#
_symmetry.space_group_name_H-M   'P 1'
#
loop_
_entity.id
_entity.type
_entity.pdbx_description
1 polymer ?
#
loop_
_entity_poly.entity_id
_entity_poly.type
_entity_poly.pdbx_seq_one_letter_code
_entity_poly.pdbx_strand_id
1 'polypeptide(L)'
;MIMSTHQSMEDILKFCQYKDTSQNPEKTRISSSNFVHQMFFSMNLAALVAVALVAGAQAETHTVVFNNLCGRGVPVLKRNGATLSTGGSFTSNGPLVAAIAYLDIGCGADGEGCTMVETTLVNPTTPGSGSSTDITLIPPHSFSVTTGFGYFNGCDGAGADCTNANCPTAFHQPDDTHVQVACQVNNVNLAITFCD
;
A
#
# COMPACT_ATOMS: atom_id res chain seq x y z
N MET A 1 -26.02 0.80 28.54
CA MET A 1 -26.05 2.16 29.13
C MET A 1 -24.66 2.75 28.87
N ILE A 2 -24.37 3.28 27.67
CA ILE A 2 -24.66 4.66 27.18
C ILE A 2 -24.01 5.67 28.17
N MET A 3 -23.06 6.57 27.88
CA MET A 3 -22.66 7.36 26.69
C MET A 3 -21.21 7.88 26.93
N SER A 4 -20.37 8.02 25.90
CA SER A 4 -19.96 9.29 25.22
C SER A 4 -19.28 10.35 26.11
N THR A 5 -18.07 10.81 25.72
CA THR A 5 -17.89 12.19 25.19
C THR A 5 -16.52 12.40 24.54
N HIS A 6 -16.62 13.11 23.41
CA HIS A 6 -15.62 13.75 22.57
C HIS A 6 -14.97 14.97 23.28
N GLN A 7 -13.92 15.50 22.64
CA GLN A 7 -13.43 16.90 22.65
C GLN A 7 -12.20 17.26 23.52
N SER A 8 -11.07 17.57 22.86
CA SER A 8 -10.43 18.91 22.91
C SER A 8 -9.00 18.85 22.34
N MET A 9 -8.77 19.47 21.18
CA MET A 9 -7.48 19.55 20.48
C MET A 9 -7.16 21.03 20.12
N GLU A 10 -7.29 21.94 21.10
CA GLU A 10 -7.21 23.40 20.88
C GLU A 10 -6.18 24.15 21.76
N ASP A 11 -5.22 23.49 22.44
CA ASP A 11 -4.40 24.18 23.47
C ASP A 11 -2.86 24.23 23.25
N ILE A 12 -2.34 24.13 22.03
CA ILE A 12 -0.88 24.22 21.79
C ILE A 12 -0.50 25.40 20.89
N LEU A 13 -0.95 26.62 21.22
CA LEU A 13 -0.53 27.85 20.50
C LEU A 13 -0.34 29.10 21.37
N LYS A 14 0.08 28.98 22.64
CA LYS A 14 0.37 30.15 23.50
C LYS A 14 1.57 29.98 24.43
N PHE A 15 2.76 29.76 23.88
CA PHE A 15 3.99 30.02 24.62
C PHE A 15 5.02 30.72 23.72
N CYS A 16 5.20 32.01 24.01
CA CYS A 16 6.44 32.82 23.91
C CYS A 16 6.12 34.27 23.50
N GLN A 17 5.52 35.02 24.42
CA GLN A 17 5.73 36.47 24.49
C GLN A 17 6.42 36.78 25.82
N TYR A 18 7.71 37.10 25.76
CA TYR A 18 8.50 37.64 26.86
C TYR A 18 8.97 39.07 26.50
N LYS A 19 9.12 39.87 27.55
CA LYS A 19 8.92 41.32 27.67
C LYS A 19 10.11 42.22 27.32
N ASP A 20 9.75 43.50 27.11
CA ASP A 20 10.41 44.79 27.48
C ASP A 20 11.83 45.08 26.93
N THR A 21 12.22 46.28 26.48
CA THR A 21 12.07 47.60 27.15
C THR A 21 12.50 48.77 26.23
N SER A 22 11.90 49.94 26.46
CA SER A 22 12.45 51.32 26.40
C SER A 22 12.97 51.95 25.09
N GLN A 23 12.34 53.03 24.63
CA GLN A 23 12.79 54.44 24.75
C GLN A 23 12.09 55.35 23.71
N ASN A 24 11.58 56.49 24.19
CA ASN A 24 11.19 57.73 23.48
C ASN A 24 11.87 58.85 24.33
N PRO A 25 12.43 59.96 23.81
CA PRO A 25 11.88 60.93 22.85
C PRO A 25 12.92 61.28 21.74
N GLU A 26 12.78 62.12 20.72
CA GLU A 26 12.18 63.44 20.63
C GLU A 26 12.13 63.88 19.14
N LYS A 27 11.10 64.66 18.84
CA LYS A 27 10.76 65.54 17.71
C LYS A 27 11.92 66.29 17.02
N THR A 28 12.00 66.29 15.68
CA THR A 28 12.38 67.48 14.87
C THR A 28 11.87 67.39 13.42
N ARG A 29 11.37 68.53 12.90
CA ARG A 29 10.79 68.74 11.56
C ARG A 29 11.72 69.68 10.78
N ILE A 30 12.28 69.27 9.63
CA ILE A 30 12.98 70.12 8.63
C ILE A 30 12.80 69.42 7.25
N SER A 31 11.97 69.91 6.32
CA SER A 31 12.20 70.93 5.26
C SER A 31 13.24 70.56 4.18
N SER A 32 12.74 70.35 2.95
CA SER A 32 13.30 70.73 1.63
C SER A 32 14.82 70.64 1.37
N SER A 33 15.22 69.88 0.35
CA SER A 33 15.97 70.36 -0.84
C SER A 33 16.64 69.22 -1.58
N ASN A 34 16.54 69.25 -2.91
CA ASN A 34 17.27 68.41 -3.85
C ASN A 34 18.79 68.52 -3.67
N PHE A 35 19.52 67.40 -3.65
CA PHE A 35 20.91 67.37 -4.11
C PHE A 35 21.31 65.95 -4.57
N VAL A 36 21.70 65.90 -5.84
CA VAL A 36 22.33 64.80 -6.58
C VAL A 36 23.63 64.32 -5.93
N HIS A 37 23.84 63.00 -5.80
CA HIS A 37 25.03 62.30 -6.34
C HIS A 37 24.97 60.78 -6.12
N GLN A 38 25.52 60.10 -7.14
CA GLN A 38 25.75 58.67 -7.26
C GLN A 38 26.58 58.08 -6.10
N MET A 39 26.29 56.85 -5.69
CA MET A 39 27.29 55.78 -5.60
C MET A 39 26.61 54.41 -5.50
N PHE A 40 26.87 53.59 -6.52
CA PHE A 40 26.71 52.15 -6.48
C PHE A 40 27.62 51.57 -5.40
N PHE A 41 27.06 50.76 -4.50
CA PHE A 41 27.61 49.53 -3.90
C PHE A 41 26.87 49.26 -2.59
N SER A 42 26.00 48.24 -2.55
CA SER A 42 25.93 47.30 -1.43
C SER A 42 25.11 46.09 -1.84
N MET A 43 25.83 44.98 -1.87
CA MET A 43 25.49 43.66 -2.34
C MET A 43 24.35 42.99 -1.57
N ASN A 44 23.54 42.30 -2.35
CA ASN A 44 22.97 40.96 -2.12
C ASN A 44 21.81 40.83 -1.13
N LEU A 45 20.63 40.85 -1.73
CA LEU A 45 19.40 40.17 -1.33
C LEU A 45 19.72 38.74 -0.84
N ALA A 46 19.77 38.53 0.48
CA ALA A 46 19.83 37.19 1.07
C ALA A 46 18.46 36.52 0.93
N ALA A 47 18.19 35.92 -0.24
CA ALA A 47 17.04 35.02 -0.41
C ALA A 47 17.38 33.66 0.20
N LEU A 48 16.96 33.43 1.45
CA LEU A 48 16.92 32.10 2.06
C LEU A 48 15.84 31.26 1.36
N VAL A 49 16.23 30.49 0.34
CA VAL A 49 15.38 29.44 -0.22
C VAL A 49 15.44 28.25 0.73
N ALA A 50 14.44 28.12 1.60
CA ALA A 50 14.22 26.92 2.38
C ALA A 50 13.69 25.81 1.44
N VAL A 51 14.58 24.96 0.94
CA VAL A 51 14.18 23.73 0.24
C VAL A 51 13.74 22.75 1.33
N ALA A 52 12.43 22.64 1.56
CA ALA A 52 11.87 21.56 2.34
C ALA A 52 12.04 20.25 1.55
N LEU A 53 13.04 19.45 1.93
CA LEU A 53 13.15 18.05 1.50
C LEU A 53 11.98 17.29 2.11
N VAL A 54 10.89 17.13 1.34
CA VAL A 54 9.87 16.13 1.63
C VAL A 54 10.49 14.77 1.33
N ALA A 55 11.18 14.19 2.32
CA ALA A 55 11.52 12.77 2.29
C ALA A 55 10.19 12.00 2.37
N GLY A 56 9.62 11.66 1.21
CA GLY A 56 8.43 10.83 1.14
C GLY A 56 8.75 9.45 1.72
N ALA A 57 8.15 9.10 2.85
CA ALA A 57 8.10 7.72 3.28
C ALA A 57 7.40 6.92 2.17
N GLN A 58 8.11 5.98 1.55
CA GLN A 58 7.49 5.02 0.64
C GLN A 58 6.63 4.10 1.51
N ALA A 59 5.34 4.44 1.61
CA ALA A 59 4.38 3.57 2.28
C ALA A 59 4.26 2.27 1.48
N GLU A 60 4.32 1.14 2.17
CA GLU A 60 4.10 -0.17 1.58
C GLU A 60 2.71 -0.23 0.94
N THR A 61 2.64 -0.76 -0.28
CA THR A 61 1.38 -0.88 -1.02
C THR A 61 1.41 -2.08 -1.94
N HIS A 62 0.28 -2.79 -2.02
CA HIS A 62 0.13 -3.98 -2.85
C HIS A 62 -1.24 -3.96 -3.51
N THR A 63 -1.28 -4.19 -4.81
CA THR A 63 -2.51 -4.29 -5.59
C THR A 63 -2.74 -5.74 -6.04
N VAL A 64 -3.96 -6.22 -5.84
CA VAL A 64 -4.45 -7.49 -6.39
C VAL A 64 -5.44 -7.18 -7.51
N VAL A 65 -5.23 -7.74 -8.69
CA VAL A 65 -6.16 -7.65 -9.84
C VAL A 65 -6.66 -9.02 -10.25
N PHE A 66 -7.86 -9.05 -10.79
CA PHE A 66 -8.53 -10.28 -11.23
C PHE A 66 -8.77 -10.24 -12.74
N ASN A 67 -8.52 -11.37 -13.39
CA ASN A 67 -8.91 -11.62 -14.77
C ASN A 67 -9.80 -12.87 -14.81
N ASN A 68 -11.12 -12.67 -14.86
CA ASN A 68 -12.07 -13.77 -14.95
C ASN A 68 -12.41 -14.06 -16.42
N LEU A 69 -11.76 -15.06 -17.00
CA LEU A 69 -11.99 -15.49 -18.38
C LEU A 69 -13.09 -16.56 -18.50
N CYS A 70 -13.67 -16.99 -17.38
CA CYS A 70 -14.66 -18.07 -17.37
C CYS A 70 -16.02 -17.66 -17.95
N GLY A 71 -16.30 -16.36 -18.07
CA GLY A 71 -17.63 -15.83 -18.43
C GLY A 71 -18.72 -16.09 -17.37
N ARG A 72 -18.33 -16.58 -16.18
CA ARG A 72 -19.20 -16.89 -15.04
C ARG A 72 -18.42 -16.77 -13.73
N GLY A 73 -19.15 -16.85 -12.62
CA GLY A 73 -18.56 -16.77 -11.28
C GLY A 73 -18.10 -15.36 -10.90
N VAL A 74 -17.78 -15.20 -9.62
CA VAL A 74 -17.36 -13.92 -9.04
C VAL A 74 -16.00 -14.11 -8.38
N PRO A 75 -14.92 -13.45 -8.83
CA PRO A 75 -13.67 -13.48 -8.09
C PRO A 75 -13.87 -12.91 -6.70
N VAL A 76 -13.36 -13.57 -5.67
CA VAL A 76 -13.45 -13.11 -4.29
C VAL A 76 -12.03 -12.98 -3.75
N LEU A 77 -11.76 -11.87 -3.07
CA LEU A 77 -10.58 -11.70 -2.21
C LEU A 77 -11.05 -11.60 -0.77
N LYS A 78 -10.48 -12.38 0.13
CA LYS A 78 -10.77 -12.30 1.57
C LYS A 78 -9.51 -12.22 2.39
N ARG A 79 -9.64 -11.65 3.59
CA ARG A 79 -8.64 -11.71 4.65
C ARG A 79 -9.35 -11.81 6.00
N ASN A 80 -8.97 -12.79 6.82
CA ASN A 80 -9.54 -13.01 8.15
C ASN A 80 -11.09 -13.06 8.11
N GLY A 81 -11.65 -13.83 7.16
CA GLY A 81 -13.10 -13.98 6.95
C GLY A 81 -13.82 -12.78 6.32
N ALA A 82 -13.20 -11.59 6.26
CA ALA A 82 -13.79 -10.42 5.63
C ALA A 82 -13.52 -10.39 4.13
N THR A 83 -14.56 -10.14 3.34
CA THR A 83 -14.43 -9.92 1.89
C THR A 83 -13.84 -8.53 1.63
N LEU A 84 -12.70 -8.51 0.93
CA LEU A 84 -11.99 -7.30 0.52
C LEU A 84 -12.36 -6.85 -0.89
N SER A 85 -12.66 -7.81 -1.78
CA SER A 85 -13.09 -7.54 -3.16
C SER A 85 -13.96 -8.67 -3.70
N THR A 86 -14.85 -8.33 -4.63
CA THR A 86 -15.69 -9.25 -5.41
C THR A 86 -15.45 -9.07 -6.93
N GLY A 87 -14.17 -8.99 -7.33
CA GLY A 87 -13.73 -8.90 -8.74
C GLY A 87 -13.13 -7.56 -9.16
N GLY A 88 -13.25 -6.52 -8.33
CA GLY A 88 -12.53 -5.26 -8.54
C GLY A 88 -11.06 -5.36 -8.15
N SER A 89 -10.23 -4.50 -8.73
CA SER A 89 -8.87 -4.29 -8.23
C SER A 89 -8.92 -3.86 -6.76
N PHE A 90 -8.07 -4.47 -5.93
CA PHE A 90 -7.96 -4.14 -4.51
C PHE A 90 -6.54 -3.67 -4.21
N THR A 91 -6.40 -2.51 -3.57
CA THR A 91 -5.11 -2.00 -3.11
C THR A 91 -5.08 -1.97 -1.58
N SER A 92 -4.09 -2.64 -1.01
CA SER A 92 -3.75 -2.56 0.41
C SER A 92 -2.74 -1.42 0.63
N ASN A 93 -3.04 -0.50 1.55
CA ASN A 93 -2.10 0.54 1.99
C ASN A 93 -1.22 0.01 3.15
N GLY A 94 -0.48 -1.06 2.87
CA GLY A 94 0.37 -1.80 3.80
C GLY A 94 0.37 -3.30 3.47
N PRO A 95 0.97 -4.13 4.34
CA PRO A 95 1.01 -5.58 4.16
C PRO A 95 -0.37 -6.20 3.90
N LEU A 96 -0.47 -7.10 2.93
CA LEU A 96 -1.64 -7.97 2.74
C LEU A 96 -1.27 -9.38 3.20
N VAL A 97 -1.48 -9.67 4.47
CA VAL A 97 -1.06 -10.94 5.10
C VAL A 97 -2.20 -11.96 5.11
N ALA A 98 -1.88 -13.21 4.76
CA ALA A 98 -2.78 -14.37 4.80
C ALA A 98 -4.15 -14.09 4.15
N ALA A 99 -4.11 -13.51 2.96
CA ALA A 99 -5.30 -13.33 2.14
C ALA A 99 -5.53 -14.58 1.28
N ILE A 100 -6.80 -14.84 0.99
CA ILE A 100 -7.22 -15.92 0.10
C ILE A 100 -8.00 -15.33 -1.06
N ALA A 101 -7.87 -15.95 -2.22
CA ALA A 101 -8.66 -15.62 -3.39
C ALA A 101 -9.14 -16.85 -4.14
N TYR A 102 -10.35 -16.80 -4.66
CA TYR A 102 -10.97 -17.90 -5.40
C TYR A 102 -12.05 -17.35 -6.34
N LEU A 103 -12.46 -18.13 -7.33
CA LEU A 103 -13.61 -17.81 -8.15
C LEU A 103 -14.85 -18.45 -7.55
N ASP A 104 -15.75 -17.64 -6.97
CA ASP A 104 -17.01 -18.13 -6.45
C ASP A 104 -17.94 -18.56 -7.59
N ILE A 105 -18.12 -19.87 -7.71
CA ILE A 105 -19.09 -20.53 -8.60
C ILE A 105 -20.06 -21.42 -7.79
N GLY A 106 -20.29 -21.07 -6.53
CA GLY A 106 -20.97 -21.90 -5.53
C GLY A 106 -20.00 -22.51 -4.51
N CYS A 107 -18.89 -21.82 -4.24
CA CYS A 107 -17.89 -22.26 -3.26
C CYS A 107 -18.39 -22.03 -1.83
N GLY A 108 -17.71 -22.65 -0.86
CA GLY A 108 -17.89 -22.30 0.55
C GLY A 108 -17.44 -20.87 0.86
N ALA A 109 -17.73 -20.44 2.09
CA ALA A 109 -17.50 -19.06 2.52
C ALA A 109 -16.02 -18.66 2.42
N ASP A 110 -15.10 -19.60 2.57
CA ASP A 110 -13.65 -19.39 2.49
C ASP A 110 -13.05 -20.18 1.30
N GLY A 111 -13.85 -20.40 0.25
CA GLY A 111 -13.39 -21.07 -0.97
C GLY A 111 -13.41 -22.59 -0.91
N GLU A 112 -14.11 -23.20 0.06
CA GLU A 112 -14.24 -24.65 0.13
C GLU A 112 -14.90 -25.21 -1.14
N GLY A 113 -14.39 -26.35 -1.61
CA GLY A 113 -14.81 -26.97 -2.88
C GLY A 113 -14.26 -26.29 -4.14
N CYS A 114 -13.40 -25.27 -4.01
CA CYS A 114 -12.84 -24.53 -5.14
C CYS A 114 -11.32 -24.43 -5.10
N THR A 115 -10.72 -24.19 -6.28
CA THR A 115 -9.29 -23.85 -6.39
C THR A 115 -9.07 -22.51 -5.68
N MET A 116 -8.11 -22.45 -4.77
CA MET A 116 -7.83 -21.27 -3.96
C MET A 116 -6.38 -20.81 -4.14
N VAL A 117 -6.19 -19.50 -4.27
CA VAL A 117 -4.89 -18.82 -4.21
C VAL A 117 -4.71 -18.30 -2.79
N GLU A 118 -3.62 -18.70 -2.12
CA GLU A 118 -3.21 -18.17 -0.83
C GLU A 118 -2.08 -17.16 -1.03
N THR A 119 -2.14 -16.01 -0.36
CA THR A 119 -1.14 -14.96 -0.57
C THR A 119 -0.81 -14.18 0.68
N THR A 120 0.47 -13.87 0.82
CA THR A 120 1.00 -12.84 1.70
C THR A 120 1.83 -11.90 0.85
N LEU A 121 1.41 -10.64 0.72
CA LEU A 121 2.15 -9.59 0.02
C LEU A 121 2.74 -8.63 1.05
N VAL A 122 4.07 -8.66 1.19
CA VAL A 122 4.79 -7.81 2.14
C VAL A 122 6.12 -7.35 1.56
N ASN A 123 6.57 -6.16 1.98
CA ASN A 123 7.93 -5.71 1.68
C ASN A 123 8.97 -6.56 2.45
N PRO A 124 10.04 -7.04 1.79
CA PRO A 124 11.12 -7.73 2.46
C PRO A 124 11.79 -6.85 3.52
N THR A 125 12.00 -7.41 4.72
CA THR A 125 12.73 -6.74 5.81
C THR A 125 14.12 -7.32 6.03
N THR A 126 14.35 -8.54 5.53
CA THR A 126 15.62 -9.28 5.56
C THR A 126 15.79 -10.09 4.27
N PRO A 127 17.03 -10.43 3.86
CA PRO A 127 17.25 -11.34 2.75
C PRO A 127 16.54 -12.68 3.00
N GLY A 128 15.81 -13.21 2.02
CA GLY A 128 15.01 -14.42 2.22
C GLY A 128 13.53 -14.16 2.56
N SER A 129 13.18 -12.95 3.03
CA SER A 129 11.79 -12.57 3.36
C SER A 129 11.10 -11.84 2.21
N GLY A 130 9.79 -11.63 2.31
CA GLY A 130 9.00 -10.89 1.34
C GLY A 130 7.66 -11.55 1.09
N SER A 131 7.09 -11.25 -0.07
CA SER A 131 5.83 -11.83 -0.52
C SER A 131 5.98 -13.32 -0.85
N SER A 132 4.90 -14.08 -0.63
CA SER A 132 4.76 -15.47 -1.03
C SER A 132 3.31 -15.71 -1.44
N THR A 133 3.13 -16.43 -2.54
CA THR A 133 1.81 -16.80 -3.07
C THR A 133 1.86 -18.24 -3.55
N ASP A 134 0.76 -18.95 -3.39
CA ASP A 134 0.61 -20.33 -3.83
C ASP A 134 -0.85 -20.63 -4.21
N ILE A 135 -1.05 -21.82 -4.77
CA ILE A 135 -2.37 -22.39 -5.05
C ILE A 135 -2.54 -23.61 -4.15
N THR A 136 -3.70 -23.77 -3.52
CA THR A 136 -3.98 -24.92 -2.66
C THR A 136 -5.19 -25.71 -3.15
N LEU A 137 -5.02 -27.03 -3.15
CA LEU A 137 -6.03 -28.07 -3.38
C LEU A 137 -6.11 -29.04 -2.19
N ILE A 138 -5.56 -28.65 -1.03
CA ILE A 138 -5.69 -29.42 0.21
C ILE A 138 -7.16 -29.36 0.67
N PRO A 139 -7.83 -30.50 0.97
CA PRO A 139 -9.19 -30.48 1.50
C PRO A 139 -9.35 -29.52 2.69
N PRO A 140 -10.41 -28.70 2.73
CA PRO A 140 -11.64 -28.79 1.93
C PRO A 140 -11.59 -28.11 0.55
N HIS A 141 -10.44 -27.65 0.08
CA HIS A 141 -10.27 -27.07 -1.25
C HIS A 141 -10.06 -28.17 -2.30
N SER A 142 -10.50 -27.91 -3.53
CA SER A 142 -10.44 -28.89 -4.62
C SER A 142 -10.52 -28.18 -5.95
N PHE A 143 -9.98 -28.79 -7.00
CA PHE A 143 -9.95 -28.15 -8.31
C PHE A 143 -11.36 -27.84 -8.82
N SER A 144 -11.59 -26.59 -9.23
CA SER A 144 -12.89 -26.15 -9.76
C SER A 144 -12.81 -25.51 -11.16
N VAL A 145 -11.83 -24.63 -11.38
CA VAL A 145 -11.48 -24.03 -12.67
C VAL A 145 -9.97 -23.91 -12.79
N THR A 146 -9.44 -23.76 -14.01
CA THR A 146 -8.03 -23.37 -14.18
C THR A 146 -7.83 -22.03 -13.49
N THR A 147 -6.78 -21.95 -12.68
CA THR A 147 -6.50 -20.80 -11.84
C THR A 147 -4.99 -20.62 -11.82
N GLY A 148 -4.56 -19.41 -12.16
CA GLY A 148 -3.17 -19.01 -12.11
C GLY A 148 -3.00 -17.68 -11.39
N PHE A 149 -1.79 -17.42 -10.95
CA PHE A 149 -1.38 -16.10 -10.50
C PHE A 149 -0.02 -15.73 -11.07
N GLY A 150 0.24 -14.43 -11.16
CA GLY A 150 1.55 -13.89 -11.52
C GLY A 150 1.83 -12.59 -10.79
N TYR A 151 3.06 -12.43 -10.34
CA TYR A 151 3.51 -11.15 -9.82
C TYR A 151 3.69 -10.14 -10.95
N PHE A 152 3.41 -8.87 -10.65
CA PHE A 152 3.73 -7.74 -11.51
C PHE A 152 4.17 -6.54 -10.67
N ASN A 153 4.81 -5.55 -11.30
CA ASN A 153 5.46 -4.44 -10.60
C ASN A 153 6.54 -4.95 -9.61
N GLY A 154 7.22 -6.03 -9.99
CA GLY A 154 8.16 -6.76 -9.16
C GLY A 154 8.06 -8.26 -9.42
N CYS A 155 9.20 -8.95 -9.57
CA CYS A 155 9.24 -10.38 -9.89
C CYS A 155 8.38 -10.77 -11.10
N ASP A 156 8.30 -9.88 -12.10
CA ASP A 156 7.40 -10.03 -13.24
C ASP A 156 7.60 -11.38 -13.95
N GLY A 157 6.50 -12.10 -14.17
CA GLY A 157 6.49 -13.43 -14.78
C GLY A 157 6.73 -14.59 -13.81
N ALA A 158 7.10 -14.32 -12.55
CA ALA A 158 7.04 -15.34 -11.50
C ALA A 158 5.59 -15.57 -11.08
N GLY A 159 5.19 -16.83 -11.02
CA GLY A 159 3.82 -17.23 -10.75
C GLY A 159 3.65 -18.73 -10.83
N ALA A 160 2.43 -19.19 -10.64
CA ALA A 160 2.05 -20.58 -10.81
C ALA A 160 0.68 -20.67 -11.49
N ASP A 161 0.48 -21.75 -12.22
CA ASP A 161 -0.77 -22.04 -12.91
C ASP A 161 -1.17 -23.50 -12.64
N CYS A 162 -2.44 -23.70 -12.28
CA CYS A 162 -3.04 -24.98 -12.02
C CYS A 162 -4.18 -25.23 -13.01
N THR A 163 -3.91 -26.04 -14.03
CA THR A 163 -4.83 -26.30 -15.15
C THR A 163 -5.67 -27.58 -15.00
N ASN A 164 -5.43 -28.37 -13.96
CA ASN A 164 -6.19 -29.59 -13.67
C ASN A 164 -6.05 -30.01 -12.20
N ALA A 165 -6.85 -30.99 -11.77
CA ALA A 165 -6.89 -31.47 -10.39
C ALA A 165 -5.60 -32.13 -9.88
N ASN A 166 -4.66 -32.48 -10.76
CA ASN A 166 -3.37 -33.07 -10.40
C ASN A 166 -2.21 -32.11 -10.71
N CYS A 167 -2.45 -30.79 -10.76
CA CYS A 167 -1.43 -29.82 -11.10
C CYS A 167 -0.26 -29.89 -10.10
N PRO A 168 0.99 -30.00 -10.57
CA PRO A 168 2.16 -30.15 -9.68
C PRO A 168 2.57 -28.85 -8.99
N THR A 169 1.90 -27.75 -9.32
CA THR A 169 2.17 -26.37 -8.89
C THR A 169 1.26 -25.92 -7.75
N ALA A 170 0.39 -26.80 -7.24
CA ALA A 170 -0.47 -26.53 -6.10
C ALA A 170 -0.09 -27.40 -4.91
N PHE A 171 -0.43 -26.94 -3.71
CA PHE A 171 -0.42 -27.75 -2.51
C PHE A 171 -1.50 -28.83 -2.60
N HIS A 172 -1.09 -30.09 -2.47
CA HIS A 172 -2.00 -31.24 -2.28
C HIS A 172 -1.89 -31.80 -0.86
N GLN A 173 -0.78 -31.53 -0.19
CA GLN A 173 -0.52 -31.85 1.21
C GLN A 173 0.21 -30.67 1.90
N PRO A 174 0.08 -30.50 3.23
CA PRO A 174 0.66 -29.35 3.93
C PRO A 174 2.18 -29.17 3.80
N ASP A 175 2.92 -30.21 3.42
CA ASP A 175 4.36 -30.21 3.27
C ASP A 175 4.85 -29.91 1.84
N ASP A 176 3.95 -29.64 0.88
CA ASP A 176 4.26 -29.22 -0.50
C ASP A 176 4.84 -27.80 -0.60
N THR A 177 5.57 -27.35 0.41
CA THR A 177 6.13 -26.01 0.57
C THR A 177 6.98 -25.52 -0.61
N HIS A 178 7.45 -26.42 -1.47
CA HIS A 178 8.22 -26.14 -2.68
C HIS A 178 7.40 -25.53 -3.83
N VAL A 179 6.07 -25.55 -3.76
CA VAL A 179 5.19 -24.96 -4.79
C VAL A 179 4.87 -23.48 -4.54
N GLN A 180 5.28 -22.94 -3.39
CA GLN A 180 5.19 -21.51 -3.10
C GLN A 180 6.10 -20.70 -4.00
N VAL A 181 5.59 -19.60 -4.53
CA VAL A 181 6.36 -18.66 -5.34
C VAL A 181 6.65 -17.43 -4.51
N ALA A 182 7.93 -17.21 -4.20
CA ALA A 182 8.38 -16.07 -3.41
C ALA A 182 8.74 -14.86 -4.28
N CYS A 183 8.54 -13.65 -3.73
CA CYS A 183 9.04 -12.41 -4.31
C CYS A 183 9.61 -11.48 -3.23
N GLN A 184 10.89 -11.10 -3.39
CA GLN A 184 11.62 -10.25 -2.44
C GLN A 184 11.78 -8.81 -2.98
N VAL A 185 10.73 -8.27 -3.59
CA VAL A 185 10.69 -6.91 -4.15
C VAL A 185 9.64 -6.08 -3.39
N ASN A 186 9.98 -4.84 -3.09
CA ASN A 186 9.04 -3.92 -2.46
C ASN A 186 7.85 -3.62 -3.39
N ASN A 187 6.66 -3.55 -2.80
CA ASN A 187 5.42 -3.12 -3.44
C ASN A 187 5.07 -3.96 -4.69
N VAL A 188 5.39 -5.25 -4.64
CA VAL A 188 4.98 -6.21 -5.67
C VAL A 188 3.47 -6.37 -5.65
N ASN A 189 2.88 -6.46 -6.83
CA ASN A 189 1.45 -6.65 -7.03
C ASN A 189 1.16 -8.06 -7.55
N LEU A 190 -0.10 -8.47 -7.47
CA LEU A 190 -0.53 -9.82 -7.82
C LEU A 190 -1.67 -9.78 -8.85
N ALA A 191 -1.51 -10.46 -9.96
CA ALA A 191 -2.59 -10.73 -10.91
C ALA A 191 -3.06 -12.17 -10.73
N ILE A 192 -4.37 -12.38 -10.62
CA ILE A 192 -4.99 -13.69 -10.53
C ILE A 192 -5.88 -13.89 -11.75
N THR A 193 -5.66 -14.97 -12.48
CA THR A 193 -6.41 -15.32 -13.69
C THR A 193 -7.19 -16.61 -13.43
N PHE A 194 -8.43 -16.63 -13.92
CA PHE A 194 -9.28 -17.82 -13.90
C PHE A 194 -9.69 -18.18 -15.33
N CYS A 195 -9.71 -19.47 -15.65
CA CYS A 195 -10.06 -20.01 -16.96
C CYS A 195 -9.12 -19.57 -18.11
N ASP A 196 -7.80 -19.53 -17.87
CA ASP A 196 -6.78 -19.48 -18.92
C ASP A 196 -6.42 -20.86 -19.49
#